data_AF-A0A4Y2FJT2-F1
#
_entry.id   AF-A0A4Y2FJT2-F1
#
_cell.length_a   1.000
_cell.length_b   1.000
_cell.length_c   1.000
_cell.angle_alpha   90.00
_cell.angle_beta   90.00
_cell.angle_gamma   90.00
#
_symmetry.space_group_name_H-M   'P 1'
#
loop_
_entity.id
_entity.type
_entity.pdbx_description
1 polymer ?
#
loop_
_entity_poly.entity_id
_entity_poly.type
_entity_poly.pdbx_seq_one_letter_code
_entity_poly.pdbx_strand_id
1 'polypeptide(L)'
;MELLLKILSLLLDVTSIPTSKKKRLIASGLWGRMRHPNYLGLLIMAIAWTLPCGVSHVVPYGPLIMLTIALIIRSYRIEAECKEKYGPAWDNYTDKVRSRLVPYVF
;
A
#
# COMPACT_ATOMS: atom_id res chain seq x y z
N MET A 1 -30.69 -3.22 5.36
CA MET A 1 -30.23 -4.60 5.13
C MET A 1 -29.39 -4.74 3.86
N GLU A 2 -29.83 -4.22 2.70
CA GLU A 2 -29.03 -4.24 1.45
C GLU A 2 -27.69 -3.49 1.51
N LEU A 3 -27.63 -2.33 2.18
CA LEU A 3 -26.38 -1.57 2.33
C LEU A 3 -25.36 -2.34 3.17
N LEU A 4 -25.82 -3.01 4.22
CA LEU A 4 -24.98 -3.84 5.09
C LEU A 4 -24.47 -5.06 4.33
N LEU A 5 -25.33 -5.69 3.51
CA LEU A 5 -24.95 -6.79 2.63
C LEU A 5 -23.97 -6.37 1.52
N LYS A 6 -24.11 -5.17 0.95
CA LYS A 6 -23.14 -4.61 -0.01
C LYS A 6 -21.80 -4.28 0.64
N ILE A 7 -21.81 -3.74 1.85
CA ILE A 7 -20.59 -3.49 2.63
C ILE A 7 -19.92 -4.82 2.98
N LEU A 8 -20.69 -5.82 3.44
CA LEU A 8 -20.20 -7.18 3.70
C LEU A 8 -19.66 -7.86 2.45
N SER A 9 -20.33 -7.76 1.29
CA SER A 9 -19.83 -8.33 0.04
C SER A 9 -18.57 -7.63 -0.46
N LEU A 10 -18.46 -6.31 -0.26
CA LEU A 10 -17.23 -5.54 -0.53
C LEU A 10 -16.07 -5.94 0.39
N LEU A 11 -16.37 -6.40 1.61
CA LEU A 11 -15.37 -6.87 2.59
C LEU A 11 -15.03 -8.36 2.42
N LEU A 12 -15.96 -9.16 1.91
CA LEU A 12 -15.84 -10.63 1.79
C LEU A 12 -15.35 -11.10 0.42
N ASP A 13 -15.51 -10.31 -0.65
CA ASP A 13 -15.00 -10.67 -1.97
C ASP A 13 -13.48 -10.40 -2.07
N VAL A 14 -12.71 -11.30 -1.46
CA VAL A 14 -11.24 -11.24 -1.48
C VAL A 14 -10.74 -11.82 -2.81
N THR A 15 -10.74 -10.98 -3.85
CA THR A 15 -10.07 -11.31 -5.10
C THR A 15 -8.58 -11.50 -4.83
N SER A 16 -8.05 -12.62 -5.32
CA SER A 16 -6.65 -13.00 -5.09
C SER A 16 -6.09 -13.79 -6.26
N ILE A 17 -4.82 -13.54 -6.58
CA ILE A 17 -4.10 -14.14 -7.70
C ILE A 17 -3.34 -15.37 -7.17
N PRO A 18 -3.55 -16.57 -7.74
CA PRO A 18 -2.81 -17.76 -7.34
C PRO A 18 -1.35 -17.64 -7.75
N THR A 19 -0.44 -18.14 -6.91
CA THR A 19 1.00 -18.22 -7.21
C THR A 19 1.44 -19.68 -7.30
N SER A 20 2.53 -19.95 -8.01
CA SER A 20 3.08 -21.30 -8.18
C SER A 20 3.44 -22.00 -6.86
N LYS A 21 3.62 -21.25 -5.76
CA LYS A 21 4.04 -21.76 -4.45
C LYS A 21 2.87 -22.03 -3.47
N LYS A 22 1.66 -22.33 -3.96
CA LYS A 22 0.41 -22.48 -3.17
C LYS A 22 -0.01 -21.25 -2.33
N LYS A 23 0.72 -20.13 -2.42
CA LYS A 23 0.37 -18.84 -1.80
C LYS A 23 -0.49 -18.01 -2.76
N ARG A 24 -1.21 -17.01 -2.23
CA ARG A 24 -2.07 -16.13 -3.02
C ARG A 24 -1.70 -14.67 -2.78
N LEU A 25 -1.75 -13.85 -3.81
CA LEU A 25 -1.59 -12.39 -3.73
C LEU A 25 -2.97 -11.76 -3.63
N ILE A 26 -3.22 -10.94 -2.62
CA ILE A 26 -4.50 -10.24 -2.46
C ILE A 26 -4.53 -9.08 -3.46
N ALA A 27 -5.59 -9.01 -4.28
CA ALA A 27 -5.79 -7.97 -5.30
C ALA A 27 -7.14 -7.26 -5.14
N SER A 28 -7.71 -7.31 -3.93
CA SER A 28 -9.00 -6.72 -3.53
C SER A 28 -8.80 -5.62 -2.50
N GLY A 29 -9.84 -4.81 -2.27
CA GLY A 29 -9.84 -3.74 -1.27
C GLY A 29 -8.74 -2.69 -1.53
N LEU A 30 -8.05 -2.26 -0.48
CA LEU A 30 -6.96 -1.29 -0.59
C LEU A 30 -5.75 -1.86 -1.35
N TRP A 31 -5.47 -3.16 -1.21
CA TRP A 31 -4.41 -3.86 -1.95
C TRP A 31 -4.72 -3.99 -3.44
N GLY A 32 -6.00 -3.92 -3.84
CA GLY A 32 -6.41 -3.81 -5.24
C GLY A 32 -6.27 -2.39 -5.83
N ARG A 33 -6.09 -1.36 -4.99
CA ARG A 33 -5.90 0.03 -5.44
C ARG A 33 -4.44 0.47 -5.43
N MET A 34 -3.66 -0.04 -4.47
CA MET A 34 -2.24 0.25 -4.31
C MET A 34 -1.49 -0.94 -3.72
N ARG A 35 -0.20 -1.07 -4.02
CA ARG A 35 0.59 -2.22 -3.60
C ARG A 35 1.07 -2.17 -2.15
N HIS A 36 1.08 -1.00 -1.51
CA HIS A 36 1.53 -0.80 -0.13
C HIS A 36 0.60 0.14 0.67
N PRO A 37 -0.68 -0.21 0.88
CA PRO A 37 -1.62 0.64 1.63
C PRO A 37 -1.21 0.85 3.09
N ASN A 38 -0.44 -0.09 3.65
CA ASN A 38 0.17 0.03 4.97
C ASN A 38 1.20 1.16 5.05
N TYR A 39 1.96 1.44 3.97
CA TYR A 39 2.93 2.53 3.94
C TYR A 39 2.23 3.88 3.87
N LEU A 40 1.12 3.95 3.11
CA LEU A 40 0.25 5.13 3.10
C LEU A 40 -0.32 5.42 4.50
N GLY A 41 -0.76 4.38 5.23
CA GLY A 41 -1.24 4.53 6.61
C GLY A 41 -0.18 5.11 7.55
N LEU A 42 1.08 4.66 7.44
CA LEU A 42 2.19 5.22 8.21
C LEU A 42 2.45 6.70 7.87
N LEU A 43 2.37 7.08 6.60
CA LEU A 43 2.51 8.49 6.19
C LEU A 43 1.39 9.37 6.75
N ILE A 44 0.13 8.92 6.65
CA ILE A 44 -1.02 9.67 7.18
C ILE A 44 -0.87 9.86 8.69
N MET A 45 -0.45 8.82 9.41
CA MET A 45 -0.21 8.90 10.85
C MET A 45 0.91 9.89 11.19
N ALA A 46 2.04 9.84 10.47
CA ALA A 46 3.15 10.76 10.69
C ALA A 46 2.79 12.21 10.37
N ILE A 47 1.96 12.45 9.34
CA ILE A 47 1.40 13.78 9.04
C ILE A 47 0.52 14.25 10.20
N ALA A 48 -0.38 13.39 10.70
CA ALA A 48 -1.27 13.74 11.80
C ALA A 48 -0.51 14.11 13.09
N TRP A 49 0.64 13.49 13.35
CA TRP A 49 1.49 13.82 14.50
C TRP A 49 2.25 15.14 14.36
N THR A 50 2.58 15.54 13.13
CA THR A 50 3.40 16.74 12.88
C THR A 50 2.57 17.98 12.56
N LEU A 51 1.34 17.80 12.07
CA LEU A 51 0.44 18.90 11.70
C LEU A 51 0.15 19.89 12.85
N PRO A 52 -0.05 19.46 14.12
CA PRO A 52 -0.31 20.39 15.23
C PRO A 52 0.89 21.28 15.59
N CYS A 53 2.10 20.95 15.14
CA CYS A 53 3.30 21.74 15.44
C CYS A 53 3.36 23.08 14.66
N GLY A 54 2.47 23.27 13.67
CA GLY A 54 2.47 24.44 12.81
C GLY A 54 3.71 24.53 11.92
N VAL A 55 3.82 25.62 11.15
CA VAL A 55 4.85 25.77 10.10
C VAL A 55 6.04 26.65 10.51
N SER A 56 6.06 27.15 11.75
CA SER A 56 7.10 28.08 12.23
C SER A 56 8.47 27.43 12.40
N HIS A 57 8.52 26.12 12.64
CA HIS A 57 9.75 25.36 12.81
C HIS A 57 9.72 24.09 11.97
N VAL A 58 10.80 23.81 11.24
CA VAL A 58 10.93 22.62 10.38
C VAL A 58 11.27 21.34 11.16
N VAL A 59 11.87 21.48 12.34
CA VAL A 59 12.40 20.36 13.15
C VAL A 59 11.35 19.25 13.40
N PRO A 60 10.09 19.54 13.77
CA PRO A 60 9.07 18.51 13.99
C PRO A 60 8.77 17.64 12.76
N TYR A 61 9.03 18.13 11.55
CA TYR A 61 8.80 17.41 10.29
C TYR A 61 9.95 16.47 9.91
N GLY A 62 11.09 16.53 10.61
CA GLY A 62 12.24 15.66 10.35
C GLY A 62 11.88 14.17 10.32
N PRO A 63 11.18 13.62 11.33
CA PRO A 63 10.72 12.24 11.34
C PRO A 63 9.80 11.88 10.15
N LEU A 64 8.90 12.78 9.74
CA LEU A 64 8.01 12.57 8.59
C LEU A 64 8.83 12.44 7.29
N ILE A 65 9.82 13.31 7.09
CA ILE A 65 10.70 13.30 5.91
C ILE A 65 11.52 12.00 5.88
N MET A 66 12.17 11.66 7.00
CA MET A 66 12.98 10.45 7.12
C MET A 66 12.15 9.18 6.89
N LEU A 67 10.94 9.11 7.45
CA LEU A 67 10.01 8.01 7.23
C LEU A 67 9.64 7.89 5.75
N THR A 68 9.32 9.01 5.09
CA THR A 68 8.94 9.02 3.68
C THR A 68 10.05 8.46 2.79
N ILE A 69 11.29 8.93 2.98
CA ILE A 69 12.45 8.43 2.23
C ILE A 69 12.68 6.93 2.51
N ALA A 70 12.63 6.52 3.77
CA ALA A 70 12.81 5.12 4.16
C ALA A 70 11.76 4.19 3.54
N LEU A 71 10.49 4.63 3.49
CA LEU A 71 9.39 3.86 2.90
C LEU A 71 9.52 3.74 1.38
N ILE A 72 9.99 4.80 0.70
CA ILE A 72 10.26 4.75 -0.74
C ILE A 72 11.35 3.71 -1.03
N ILE A 73 12.50 3.80 -0.37
CA ILE A 73 13.59 2.82 -0.54
C ILE A 73 13.11 1.40 -0.23
N ARG A 74 12.35 1.25 0.86
CA ARG A 74 11.78 -0.04 1.27
C ARG A 74 10.82 -0.60 0.22
N SER A 75 9.99 0.22 -0.40
CA SER A 75 9.05 -0.22 -1.44
C SER A 75 9.78 -0.87 -2.61
N TYR A 76 10.85 -0.24 -3.12
CA TYR A 76 11.63 -0.80 -4.23
C TYR A 76 12.24 -2.16 -3.89
N ARG A 77 12.81 -2.29 -2.69
CA ARG A 77 13.42 -3.54 -2.23
C ARG A 77 12.39 -4.66 -2.10
N ILE A 78 11.25 -4.36 -1.46
CA ILE A 78 10.18 -5.34 -1.28
C ILE A 78 9.57 -5.74 -2.63
N GLU A 79 9.39 -4.81 -3.56
CA GLU A 79 8.90 -5.13 -4.91
C GLU A 79 9.87 -6.06 -5.67
N ALA A 80 11.19 -5.82 -5.56
CA ALA A 80 12.19 -6.69 -6.15
C ALA A 80 12.14 -8.11 -5.55
N GLU A 81 12.09 -8.22 -4.22
CA GLU A 81 11.95 -9.51 -3.53
C GLU A 81 10.64 -10.23 -3.89
N CYS A 82 9.53 -9.50 -4.02
CA CYS A 82 8.24 -10.05 -4.46
C CYS A 82 8.30 -10.53 -5.91
N LYS A 83 8.93 -9.78 -6.81
CA LYS A 83 9.12 -10.17 -8.21
C LYS A 83 9.95 -11.45 -8.31
N GLU A 84 11.06 -11.53 -7.60
CA GLU A 84 11.90 -12.74 -7.55
C GLU A 84 11.12 -13.94 -7.00
N LYS A 85 10.32 -13.73 -5.96
CA LYS A 85 9.60 -14.81 -5.25
C LYS A 85 8.39 -15.35 -6.00
N TYR A 86 7.64 -14.48 -6.68
CA TYR A 86 6.33 -14.82 -7.28
C TYR A 86 6.32 -14.77 -8.81
N GLY A 87 7.35 -14.21 -9.45
CA GLY A 87 7.55 -14.26 -10.89
C GLY A 87 6.34 -13.77 -11.69
N PRO A 88 5.80 -14.56 -12.64
CA PRO A 88 4.67 -14.16 -13.48
C PRO A 88 3.39 -13.76 -12.73
N ALA A 89 3.17 -14.32 -11.52
CA ALA A 89 2.02 -13.95 -10.70
C ALA A 89 2.16 -12.53 -10.15
N TRP A 90 3.40 -12.07 -9.91
CA TRP A 90 3.68 -10.69 -9.52
C TRP A 90 3.45 -9.74 -10.69
N ASP A 91 3.82 -10.12 -11.92
CA ASP A 91 3.60 -9.29 -13.12
C ASP A 91 2.11 -9.02 -13.35
N ASN A 92 1.29 -10.08 -13.30
CA ASN A 92 -0.17 -9.96 -13.40
C ASN A 92 -0.73 -9.07 -12.28
N TYR A 93 -0.16 -9.14 -11.08
CA TYR A 93 -0.55 -8.27 -9.97
C TYR A 93 -0.19 -6.81 -10.23
N THR A 94 1.05 -6.52 -10.66
CA THR A 94 1.51 -5.14 -10.93
C THR A 94 0.82 -4.50 -12.13
N ASP A 95 0.40 -5.30 -13.11
CA ASP A 95 -0.38 -4.83 -14.26
C ASP A 95 -1.77 -4.34 -13.84
N LYS A 96 -2.40 -5.08 -12.91
CA LYS A 96 -3.71 -4.72 -12.34
C LYS A 96 -3.61 -3.56 -11.35
N VAL A 97 -2.61 -3.59 -10.48
CA VAL A 97 -2.44 -2.61 -9.40
C VAL A 97 -1.20 -1.80 -9.69
N ARG A 98 -1.33 -0.73 -10.50
CA ARG A 98 -0.18 0.07 -10.97
C ARG A 98 0.43 1.00 -9.91
N SER A 99 -0.37 1.50 -8.98
CA SER A 99 0.10 2.44 -7.95
C SER A 99 0.80 1.69 -6.81
N ARG A 100 1.95 2.17 -6.36
CA ARG A 100 2.70 1.64 -5.20
C ARG A 100 2.08 2.06 -3.89
N LEU A 101 1.85 3.35 -3.72
CA LEU A 101 1.69 3.98 -2.43
C LEU A 101 0.59 5.06 -2.46
N VAL A 102 0.56 5.90 -3.49
CA VAL A 102 -0.46 6.92 -3.67
C VAL A 102 -1.18 6.66 -4.99
N PRO A 103 -2.50 6.38 -4.97
CA PRO A 103 -3.26 6.18 -6.19
C PRO A 103 -2.98 7.29 -7.21
N TYR A 104 -2.64 6.92 -8.44
CA TYR A 104 -2.42 7.82 -9.58
C TYR A 104 -1.19 8.74 -9.52
N VAL A 105 -0.36 8.67 -8.47
CA VAL A 105 0.86 9.48 -8.33
C VAL A 105 2.10 8.60 -8.24
N PHE A 106 2.05 7.58 -7.37
CA PHE A 106 3.17 6.69 -7.12
C PHE A 106 2.70 5.28 -6.79
#